data_AF-A0A7X8FJ03-F1
#
_entry.id   AF-A0A7X8FJ03-F1
#
_cell.length_a   1.000
_cell.length_b   1.000
_cell.length_c   1.000
_cell.angle_alpha   90.00
_cell.angle_beta   90.00
_cell.angle_gamma   90.00
#
_symmetry.space_group_name_H-M   'P 1'
#
loop_
_entity.id
_entity.type
_entity.pdbx_description
1 polymer ?
#
loop_
_entity_poly.entity_id
_entity_poly.type
_entity_poly.pdbx_seq_one_letter_code
_entity_poly.pdbx_strand_id
1 'polypeptide(L)'
;MIKRLLFLLVVLLPAASCNNDSNKASNQELKLNDLEYFETQGVNVLVYNNLFTGGFNDEKTSGIELIHHGVRTAQGGAVRLSHTPEQWDLVPAIPTRTVDSIANTIESVLRYEDYDFDSRVIVSPKGKGVEISVYLDKPLPAALEGAAGFNLEFLPSQYWNKTFLMDGRLNRFPRYAVGNTITRPNSEKPKQFKGYVTSDDRGTGRFIDPLPLEKGRTILMAPEDPERLVKISSEDADLMLFDGRILAQNGWFVVRSLLPAGKTGKVLTWTVEPNAIKGWIREPNIGLSQVGYIPSQPKISVIELDRKDKVLAKASIYKVGEDGSATKVFSGKIEPWGDYFKYHYVKFDFSSVSIPGIYYIQYGDIKTNNFLIDDKVYDKITDATSDIWIPIHMNHMFVNEAYRVWHGEPFKEGYLQAPAPTDHFDMHRQGPTTDTKYKGLELIPGLNVGGFFDAGDFDIETGANIGVVQNFVQIWEYFKPPRDQTFVDQKQRYVDLHRPDGIPDILQFIEHGTLNLLAQAEIIGHMASTLSNSVLDNYHHLGDA
;
A
#
# COMPACT_ATOMS: atom_id res chain seq x y z
N MET A 1 61.59 63.44 -16.68
CA MET A 1 60.65 63.72 -17.79
C MET A 1 59.25 63.49 -17.24
N ILE A 2 58.41 64.53 -17.16
CA ILE A 2 57.39 64.93 -18.16
C ILE A 2 56.19 63.96 -18.14
N LYS A 3 55.15 64.26 -17.33
CA LYS A 3 53.81 64.82 -17.68
C LYS A 3 52.77 63.69 -17.94
N ARG A 4 51.49 63.79 -17.56
CA ARG A 4 50.72 64.86 -16.86
C ARG A 4 49.41 64.31 -16.23
N LEU A 5 48.84 65.06 -15.27
CA LEU A 5 47.42 65.41 -14.97
C LEU A 5 46.28 64.60 -15.63
N LEU A 6 45.08 64.42 -15.06
CA LEU A 6 44.35 65.10 -13.95
C LEU A 6 43.56 63.98 -13.17
N PHE A 7 42.58 64.12 -12.25
CA PHE A 7 41.75 65.20 -11.68
C PHE A 7 41.28 64.76 -10.27
N LEU A 8 40.89 65.69 -9.39
CA LEU A 8 40.04 65.41 -8.21
C LEU A 8 38.55 65.62 -8.55
N LEU A 9 37.66 64.85 -7.91
CA LEU A 9 36.39 65.40 -7.42
C LEU A 9 35.95 64.68 -6.14
N VAL A 10 35.47 65.44 -5.16
CA VAL A 10 34.89 64.92 -3.90
C VAL A 10 33.37 65.01 -4.02
N VAL A 11 32.68 63.94 -3.64
CA VAL A 11 31.20 63.91 -3.51
C VAL A 11 30.86 63.27 -2.17
N LEU A 12 30.01 63.92 -1.38
CA LEU A 12 29.49 63.34 -0.14
C LEU A 12 28.44 62.28 -0.45
N LEU A 13 28.41 61.20 0.33
CA LEU A 13 27.28 60.27 0.41
C LEU A 13 26.76 60.24 1.86
N PRO A 14 25.42 60.25 2.06
CA PRO A 14 24.83 60.21 3.40
C PRO A 14 24.91 58.79 3.99
N ALA A 15 25.03 58.71 5.31
CA ALA A 15 24.94 57.44 6.03
C ALA A 15 23.49 56.93 6.04
N ALA A 16 23.22 55.84 5.31
CA ALA A 16 21.97 55.11 5.41
C ALA A 16 22.11 53.99 6.46
N SER A 17 21.23 53.98 7.47
CA SER A 17 21.19 52.92 8.48
C SER A 17 20.76 51.59 7.84
N CYS A 18 21.62 50.58 7.89
CA CYS A 18 21.25 49.23 7.51
C CYS A 18 20.36 48.60 8.61
N ASN A 19 19.05 48.51 8.37
CA ASN A 19 18.18 47.64 9.17
C ASN A 19 18.59 46.18 8.95
N ASN A 20 18.95 45.47 10.01
CA ASN A 20 19.20 44.03 9.99
C ASN A 20 17.88 43.22 10.03
N ASP A 21 16.98 43.47 9.08
CA ASP A 21 15.72 42.73 8.88
C ASP A 21 15.90 41.59 7.86
N SER A 22 16.86 40.70 8.11
CA SER A 22 17.21 39.58 7.21
C SER A 22 17.32 38.22 7.92
N ASN A 23 16.53 38.01 8.98
CA ASN A 23 16.37 36.70 9.61
C ASN A 23 14.92 36.40 10.05
N LYS A 24 13.92 36.84 9.25
CA LYS A 24 12.62 36.15 9.24
C LYS A 24 12.85 34.74 8.68
N ALA A 25 12.93 33.75 9.56
CA ALA A 25 12.86 32.35 9.16
C ALA A 25 11.56 32.16 8.36
N SER A 26 11.68 31.71 7.10
CA SER A 26 10.50 31.34 6.31
C SER A 26 9.77 30.24 7.07
N ASN A 27 8.57 30.55 7.55
CA ASN A 27 7.78 29.59 8.30
C ASN A 27 7.46 28.40 7.38
N GLN A 28 7.42 27.20 7.95
CA GLN A 28 7.18 25.95 7.20
C GLN A 28 5.68 25.73 7.02
N GLU A 29 5.02 26.77 6.53
CA GLU A 29 3.57 26.84 6.40
C GLU A 29 3.14 26.05 5.16
N LEU A 30 2.19 25.14 5.35
CA LEU A 30 1.54 24.42 4.26
C LEU A 30 0.63 25.38 3.49
N LYS A 31 0.64 25.28 2.17
CA LYS A 31 -0.16 26.12 1.27
C LYS A 31 -1.10 25.27 0.44
N LEU A 32 -2.36 25.66 0.35
CA LEU A 32 -3.26 25.15 -0.68
C LEU A 32 -2.71 25.54 -2.06
N ASN A 33 -2.72 24.60 -3.00
CA ASN A 33 -2.21 24.80 -4.37
C ASN A 33 -3.29 24.59 -5.44
N ASP A 34 -2.94 24.84 -6.69
CA ASP A 34 -3.82 24.69 -7.87
C ASP A 34 -4.20 23.22 -8.18
N LEU A 35 -3.67 22.26 -7.43
CA LEU A 35 -4.03 20.83 -7.46
C LEU A 35 -4.90 20.42 -6.26
N GLU A 36 -5.44 21.41 -5.53
CA GLU A 36 -6.38 21.25 -4.44
C GLU A 36 -5.89 20.35 -3.29
N TYR A 37 -4.61 20.47 -2.92
CA TYR A 37 -4.08 19.89 -1.68
C TYR A 37 -3.12 20.86 -0.96
N PHE A 38 -2.82 20.59 0.30
CA PHE A 38 -1.90 21.41 1.09
C PHE A 38 -0.46 20.92 0.94
N GLU A 39 0.50 21.81 0.65
CA GLU A 39 1.90 21.41 0.50
C GLU A 39 2.95 22.39 1.01
N THR A 40 4.13 21.84 1.30
CA THR A 40 5.40 22.55 1.41
C THR A 40 6.53 21.63 0.95
N GLN A 41 7.79 22.08 0.99
CA GLN A 41 8.91 21.25 0.54
C GLN A 41 9.05 19.98 1.42
N GLY A 42 8.94 18.80 0.79
CA GLY A 42 8.99 17.50 1.47
C GLY A 42 7.66 17.00 2.07
N VAL A 43 6.56 17.78 2.03
CA VAL A 43 5.29 17.40 2.67
C VAL A 43 4.08 17.75 1.79
N ASN A 44 3.19 16.78 1.57
CA ASN A 44 1.86 17.01 1.01
C ASN A 44 0.79 16.41 1.96
N VAL A 45 -0.28 17.16 2.21
CA VAL A 45 -1.49 16.70 2.90
C VAL A 45 -2.66 16.79 1.91
N LEU A 46 -3.06 15.62 1.39
CA LEU A 46 -4.22 15.48 0.52
C LEU A 46 -5.47 15.34 1.39
N VAL A 47 -6.58 15.92 0.97
CA VAL A 47 -7.83 16.00 1.74
C VAL A 47 -8.97 15.60 0.83
N TYR A 48 -9.36 14.32 0.91
CA TYR A 48 -10.38 13.67 0.08
C TYR A 48 -10.16 13.83 -1.42
N ASN A 49 -8.89 13.94 -1.85
CA ASN A 49 -8.51 13.86 -3.27
C ASN A 49 -8.72 12.43 -3.81
N ASN A 50 -8.67 11.42 -2.93
CA ASN A 50 -9.07 10.03 -3.17
C ASN A 50 -10.25 9.66 -2.25
N LEU A 51 -11.22 8.90 -2.78
CA LEU A 51 -12.44 8.50 -2.09
C LEU A 51 -12.44 6.98 -1.86
N PHE A 52 -13.00 6.53 -0.74
CA PHE A 52 -13.21 5.11 -0.46
C PHE A 52 -14.03 4.45 -1.59
N THR A 53 -13.62 3.25 -2.00
CA THR A 53 -14.08 2.61 -3.25
C THR A 53 -15.19 1.58 -3.00
N GLY A 54 -16.09 1.39 -3.97
CA GLY A 54 -17.27 0.52 -3.77
C GLY A 54 -17.01 -0.99 -3.80
N GLY A 55 -15.93 -1.44 -4.46
CA GLY A 55 -15.61 -2.86 -4.61
C GLY A 55 -14.91 -3.45 -3.40
N PHE A 56 -13.87 -2.77 -2.91
CA PHE A 56 -12.99 -3.21 -1.82
C PHE A 56 -13.10 -2.38 -0.53
N ASN A 57 -14.01 -1.41 -0.49
CA ASN A 57 -14.39 -0.58 0.66
C ASN A 57 -13.23 0.29 1.21
N ASP A 58 -12.32 -0.25 2.04
CA ASP A 58 -11.19 0.48 2.63
C ASP A 58 -9.83 -0.11 2.23
N GLU A 59 -9.44 0.17 0.98
CA GLU A 59 -8.14 -0.22 0.36
C GLU A 59 -6.91 0.49 0.98
N LYS A 60 -7.10 1.31 2.03
CA LYS A 60 -6.04 2.12 2.66
C LYS A 60 -5.38 3.15 1.71
N THR A 61 -6.20 3.79 0.87
CA THR A 61 -5.81 4.71 -0.22
C THR A 61 -6.50 6.09 -0.18
N SER A 62 -7.28 6.39 0.85
CA SER A 62 -8.37 7.39 0.77
C SER A 62 -8.49 8.31 1.99
N GLY A 63 -9.38 9.31 1.94
CA GLY A 63 -9.63 10.23 3.05
C GLY A 63 -8.60 11.36 3.10
N ILE A 64 -8.06 11.68 4.29
CA ILE A 64 -6.88 12.56 4.41
C ILE A 64 -5.62 11.69 4.36
N GLU A 65 -4.72 12.00 3.43
CA GLU A 65 -3.44 11.29 3.22
C GLU A 65 -2.24 12.24 3.47
N LEU A 66 -1.18 11.69 4.06
CA LEU A 66 0.10 12.39 4.26
C LEU A 66 1.17 11.74 3.38
N ILE A 67 1.72 12.51 2.43
CA ILE A 67 2.93 12.15 1.70
C ILE A 67 4.10 12.90 2.34
N HIS A 68 4.91 12.16 3.10
CA HIS A 68 6.04 12.67 3.88
C HIS A 68 7.34 12.20 3.23
N HIS A 69 8.14 13.16 2.75
CA HIS A 69 9.43 12.96 2.10
C HIS A 69 9.42 11.86 1.01
N GLY A 70 8.39 11.93 0.15
CA GLY A 70 8.23 11.05 -1.01
C GLY A 70 7.49 9.73 -0.75
N VAL A 71 7.17 9.41 0.50
CA VAL A 71 6.42 8.19 0.88
C VAL A 71 5.03 8.56 1.42
N ARG A 72 3.97 7.83 1.04
CA ARG A 72 2.67 7.94 1.73
C ARG A 72 2.78 7.28 3.11
N THR A 73 2.82 8.08 4.16
CA THR A 73 3.04 7.62 5.54
C THR A 73 1.76 7.57 6.36
N ALA A 74 0.71 8.31 5.97
CA ALA A 74 -0.60 8.25 6.60
C ALA A 74 -1.75 8.32 5.58
N GLN A 75 -2.92 7.78 5.95
CA GLN A 75 -4.13 7.71 5.14
C GLN A 75 -5.39 7.64 6.02
N GLY A 76 -6.57 7.60 5.40
CA GLY A 76 -7.83 7.17 6.03
C GLY A 76 -8.53 8.25 6.83
N GLY A 77 -7.94 9.46 6.91
CA GLY A 77 -8.33 10.51 7.85
C GLY A 77 -9.79 10.93 7.75
N ALA A 78 -10.66 10.33 8.55
CA ALA A 78 -12.12 10.40 8.45
C ALA A 78 -12.79 10.00 9.78
N VAL A 79 -14.10 10.26 9.91
CA VAL A 79 -14.91 9.68 10.99
C VAL A 79 -15.17 8.20 10.67
N ARG A 80 -14.84 7.29 11.59
CA ARG A 80 -15.03 5.83 11.49
C ARG A 80 -15.70 5.26 12.74
N LEU A 81 -16.44 4.16 12.56
CA LEU A 81 -17.31 3.57 13.59
C LEU A 81 -16.62 2.52 14.49
N SER A 82 -15.37 2.15 14.18
CA SER A 82 -14.56 1.17 14.91
C SER A 82 -13.19 1.75 15.31
N HIS A 83 -12.57 1.17 16.35
CA HIS A 83 -11.26 1.61 16.84
C HIS A 83 -10.15 1.45 15.79
N THR A 84 -10.18 0.31 15.10
CA THR A 84 -9.21 -0.12 14.10
C THR A 84 -9.95 -0.70 12.90
N PRO A 85 -10.28 0.12 11.89
CA PRO A 85 -11.17 -0.32 10.81
C PRO A 85 -10.53 -1.38 9.93
N GLU A 86 -11.21 -2.53 9.87
CA GLU A 86 -10.98 -3.61 8.91
C GLU A 86 -11.24 -3.12 7.48
N GLN A 87 -10.76 -3.84 6.46
CA GLN A 87 -10.99 -3.47 5.04
C GLN A 87 -12.48 -3.33 4.71
N TRP A 88 -13.35 -4.11 5.36
CA TRP A 88 -14.79 -4.16 5.10
C TRP A 88 -15.63 -3.41 6.16
N ASP A 89 -14.99 -2.73 7.11
CA ASP A 89 -15.66 -1.87 8.09
C ASP A 89 -16.21 -0.60 7.41
N LEU A 90 -17.47 -0.23 7.67
CA LEU A 90 -18.15 0.83 6.91
C LEU A 90 -17.32 2.13 6.81
N VAL A 91 -17.11 2.56 5.57
CA VAL A 91 -16.58 3.88 5.21
C VAL A 91 -17.72 4.90 5.11
N PRO A 92 -17.46 6.19 5.36
CA PRO A 92 -18.42 7.25 5.02
C PRO A 92 -18.41 7.49 3.51
N ALA A 93 -19.59 7.70 2.93
CA ALA A 93 -19.69 8.29 1.60
C ALA A 93 -19.31 9.78 1.66
N ILE A 94 -18.70 10.31 0.60
CA ILE A 94 -18.29 11.72 0.50
C ILE A 94 -19.11 12.43 -0.59
N PRO A 95 -20.37 12.83 -0.32
CA PRO A 95 -21.24 13.44 -1.33
C PRO A 95 -20.80 14.84 -1.77
N THR A 96 -20.01 15.55 -0.95
CA THR A 96 -19.55 16.91 -1.24
C THR A 96 -18.12 17.11 -0.74
N ARG A 97 -17.28 17.70 -1.60
CA ARG A 97 -15.96 18.25 -1.27
C ARG A 97 -15.88 19.67 -1.83
N THR A 98 -15.52 20.63 -0.98
CA THR A 98 -15.45 22.06 -1.29
C THR A 98 -14.06 22.58 -0.99
N VAL A 99 -13.48 23.34 -1.91
CA VAL A 99 -12.17 23.97 -1.76
C VAL A 99 -12.36 25.48 -1.79
N ASP A 100 -11.98 26.17 -0.73
CA ASP A 100 -12.04 27.64 -0.65
C ASP A 100 -10.62 28.20 -0.55
N SER A 101 -10.14 28.75 -1.67
CA SER A 101 -8.82 29.37 -1.78
C SER A 101 -8.73 30.77 -1.15
N ILE A 102 -9.86 31.37 -0.76
CA ILE A 102 -9.92 32.66 -0.04
C ILE A 102 -9.86 32.41 1.47
N ALA A 103 -10.60 31.42 1.97
CA ALA A 103 -10.53 30.95 3.35
C ALA A 103 -9.30 30.05 3.63
N ASN A 104 -8.66 29.53 2.58
CA ASN A 104 -7.53 28.58 2.63
C ASN A 104 -7.91 27.28 3.34
N THR A 105 -9.09 26.73 2.98
CA THR A 105 -9.70 25.54 3.58
C THR A 105 -10.06 24.50 2.52
N ILE A 106 -10.11 23.23 2.95
CA ILE A 106 -10.83 22.16 2.24
C ILE A 106 -11.85 21.58 3.22
N GLU A 107 -13.12 21.52 2.81
CA GLU A 107 -14.23 20.96 3.58
C GLU A 107 -14.80 19.74 2.84
N SER A 108 -15.14 18.68 3.58
CA SER A 108 -15.83 17.51 3.02
C SER A 108 -16.94 17.04 3.94
N VAL A 109 -18.09 16.72 3.34
CA VAL A 109 -19.24 16.11 4.02
C VAL A 109 -19.04 14.60 4.01
N LEU A 110 -19.18 13.96 5.18
CA LEU A 110 -19.08 12.52 5.38
C LEU A 110 -20.45 11.99 5.81
N ARG A 111 -21.03 11.08 5.02
CA ARG A 111 -22.37 10.51 5.20
C ARG A 111 -22.30 9.03 5.56
N TYR A 112 -22.98 8.64 6.62
CA TYR A 112 -23.33 7.26 6.95
C TYR A 112 -24.86 7.09 6.84
N GLU A 113 -25.35 6.65 5.68
CA GLU A 113 -26.78 6.64 5.34
C GLU A 113 -27.63 5.80 6.32
N ASP A 114 -27.14 4.60 6.66
CA ASP A 114 -27.78 3.66 7.59
C ASP A 114 -28.08 4.21 9.00
N TYR A 115 -27.40 5.30 9.39
CA TYR A 115 -27.47 5.88 10.73
C TYR A 115 -28.09 7.29 10.73
N ASP A 116 -28.56 7.79 9.57
CA ASP A 116 -28.86 9.22 9.30
C ASP A 116 -27.78 10.19 9.83
N PHE A 117 -26.51 9.78 9.70
CA PHE A 117 -25.40 10.47 10.33
C PHE A 117 -24.58 11.26 9.31
N ASP A 118 -24.52 12.57 9.51
CA ASP A 118 -23.71 13.52 8.76
C ASP A 118 -22.62 14.09 9.67
N SER A 119 -21.41 14.22 9.15
CA SER A 119 -20.34 15.00 9.75
C SER A 119 -19.60 15.81 8.69
N ARG A 120 -19.00 16.93 9.07
CA ARG A 120 -18.22 17.77 8.15
C ARG A 120 -16.78 17.88 8.65
N VAL A 121 -15.82 17.48 7.82
CA VAL A 121 -14.39 17.54 8.12
C VAL A 121 -13.81 18.73 7.39
N ILE A 122 -13.30 19.70 8.14
CA ILE A 122 -12.67 20.92 7.63
C ILE A 122 -11.19 20.88 7.95
N VAL A 123 -10.36 21.09 6.94
CA VAL A 123 -8.90 21.11 7.04
C VAL A 123 -8.37 22.47 6.59
N SER A 124 -7.47 23.06 7.36
CA SER A 124 -6.80 24.34 7.07
C SER A 124 -5.35 24.32 7.56
N PRO A 125 -4.45 25.16 7.03
CA PRO A 125 -3.07 25.19 7.51
C PRO A 125 -2.98 25.92 8.86
N LYS A 126 -2.19 25.36 9.78
CA LYS A 126 -1.96 25.90 11.14
C LYS A 126 -0.51 25.66 11.55
N GLY A 127 0.25 26.74 11.74
CA GLY A 127 1.63 26.68 12.20
C GLY A 127 2.58 26.01 11.20
N LYS A 128 2.99 24.77 11.48
CA LYS A 128 3.84 23.92 10.62
C LYS A 128 3.08 22.81 9.89
N GLY A 129 1.76 22.75 10.07
CA GLY A 129 0.94 21.63 9.65
C GLY A 129 -0.48 22.05 9.33
N VAL A 130 -1.45 21.19 9.64
CA VAL A 130 -2.88 21.47 9.47
C VAL A 130 -3.64 21.42 10.79
N GLU A 131 -4.69 22.25 10.91
CA GLU A 131 -5.82 21.94 11.78
C GLU A 131 -6.78 21.02 11.03
N ILE A 132 -7.23 19.95 11.69
CA ILE A 132 -8.33 19.12 11.25
C ILE A 132 -9.45 19.31 12.28
N SER A 133 -10.60 19.78 11.81
CA SER A 133 -11.79 20.03 12.63
C SER A 133 -12.96 19.16 12.18
N VAL A 134 -13.62 18.49 13.12
CA VAL A 134 -14.87 17.77 12.85
C VAL A 134 -16.05 18.60 13.36
N TYR A 135 -17.02 18.82 12.50
CA TYR A 135 -18.27 19.53 12.78
C TYR A 135 -19.46 18.57 12.71
N LEU A 136 -20.42 18.78 13.62
CA LEU A 136 -21.69 18.06 13.69
C LEU A 136 -22.86 19.06 13.73
N ASP A 137 -23.77 18.99 12.76
CA ASP A 137 -24.94 19.87 12.70
C ASP A 137 -26.14 19.31 13.49
N LYS A 138 -26.19 17.98 13.65
CA LYS A 138 -27.03 17.24 14.62
C LYS A 138 -26.10 16.54 15.63
N PRO A 139 -26.52 16.26 16.88
CA PRO A 139 -25.78 15.36 17.75
C PRO A 139 -25.60 13.96 17.14
N LEU A 140 -24.64 13.19 17.65
CA LEU A 140 -24.50 11.78 17.30
C LEU A 140 -25.83 11.03 17.52
N PRO A 141 -26.23 10.13 16.60
CA PRO A 141 -27.25 9.13 16.90
C PRO A 141 -26.82 8.28 18.10
N ALA A 142 -27.74 7.91 18.99
CA ALA A 142 -27.43 7.13 20.19
C ALA A 142 -26.70 5.80 19.90
N ALA A 143 -26.97 5.18 18.74
CA ALA A 143 -26.30 3.97 18.28
C ALA A 143 -24.81 4.16 17.89
N LEU A 144 -24.34 5.41 17.77
CA LEU A 144 -22.96 5.77 17.44
C LEU A 144 -22.21 6.42 18.63
N GLU A 145 -22.85 6.63 19.78
CA GLU A 145 -22.18 7.20 20.95
C GLU A 145 -21.11 6.23 21.49
N GLY A 146 -19.86 6.72 21.61
CA GLY A 146 -18.69 5.89 21.93
C GLY A 146 -18.13 5.05 20.76
N ALA A 147 -18.85 4.94 19.65
CA ALA A 147 -18.41 4.22 18.44
C ALA A 147 -17.91 5.16 17.33
N ALA A 148 -18.54 6.33 17.13
CA ALA A 148 -18.04 7.33 16.19
C ALA A 148 -16.79 8.03 16.74
N GLY A 149 -15.70 8.01 15.96
CA GLY A 149 -14.46 8.72 16.26
C GLY A 149 -13.73 9.11 14.99
N PHE A 150 -12.93 10.17 15.03
CA PHE A 150 -12.03 10.51 13.94
C PHE A 150 -10.77 9.67 14.05
N ASN A 151 -10.40 9.00 12.96
CA ASN A 151 -9.21 8.14 12.84
C ASN A 151 -8.25 8.76 11.82
N LEU A 152 -6.94 8.63 12.05
CA LEU A 152 -5.90 8.81 11.04
C LEU A 152 -4.91 7.64 11.15
N GLU A 153 -4.65 6.97 10.04
CA GLU A 153 -3.93 5.70 9.99
C GLU A 153 -2.50 5.89 9.46
N PHE A 154 -1.51 5.22 10.06
CA PHE A 154 -0.09 5.36 9.76
C PHE A 154 0.54 4.04 9.30
N LEU A 155 1.26 4.08 8.17
CA LEU A 155 1.79 2.91 7.45
C LEU A 155 2.82 2.14 8.30
N PRO A 156 2.53 0.91 8.78
CA PRO A 156 3.37 0.25 9.78
C PRO A 156 4.83 0.04 9.34
N SER A 157 5.08 -0.24 8.06
CA SER A 157 6.44 -0.42 7.53
C SER A 157 7.34 0.82 7.63
N GLN A 158 6.74 2.01 7.75
CA GLN A 158 7.47 3.26 7.95
C GLN A 158 7.65 3.63 9.44
N TYR A 159 7.04 2.89 10.36
CA TYR A 159 7.09 3.16 11.81
C TYR A 159 7.60 2.00 12.68
N TRP A 160 7.70 0.76 12.17
CA TRP A 160 8.21 -0.38 12.95
C TRP A 160 9.53 -0.09 13.68
N ASN A 161 9.56 -0.41 14.98
CA ASN A 161 10.66 -0.16 15.91
C ASN A 161 11.05 1.31 16.12
N LYS A 162 10.38 2.28 15.47
CA LYS A 162 10.57 3.70 15.77
C LYS A 162 10.00 4.07 17.13
N THR A 163 10.57 5.09 17.76
CA THR A 163 10.07 5.59 19.04
C THR A 163 8.83 6.46 18.86
N PHE A 164 8.00 6.53 19.89
CA PHE A 164 6.98 7.56 19.99
C PHE A 164 6.83 8.01 21.44
N LEU A 165 6.25 9.20 21.64
CA LEU A 165 5.97 9.75 22.96
C LEU A 165 4.49 10.09 23.05
N MET A 166 3.81 9.65 24.10
CA MET A 166 2.45 10.08 24.44
C MET A 166 2.50 10.94 25.71
N ASP A 167 2.22 12.24 25.58
CA ASP A 167 2.45 13.27 26.61
C ASP A 167 3.85 13.21 27.26
N GLY A 168 4.87 12.87 26.47
CA GLY A 168 6.25 12.71 26.93
C GLY A 168 6.61 11.32 27.47
N ARG A 169 5.65 10.41 27.65
CA ARG A 169 5.93 9.00 28.05
C ARG A 169 6.56 8.26 26.88
N LEU A 170 7.76 7.70 27.07
CA LEU A 170 8.54 7.04 26.03
C LEU A 170 7.99 5.64 25.70
N ASN A 171 7.75 5.36 24.42
CA ASN A 171 7.29 4.06 23.94
C ASN A 171 7.82 3.77 22.51
N ARG A 172 7.48 2.64 21.90
CA ARG A 172 7.99 2.18 20.60
C ARG A 172 6.92 1.41 19.81
N PHE A 173 6.83 1.69 18.51
CA PHE A 173 5.97 0.93 17.60
C PHE A 173 6.47 -0.52 17.43
N PRO A 174 5.62 -1.55 17.62
CA PRO A 174 6.06 -2.93 17.57
C PRO A 174 6.19 -3.47 16.14
N ARG A 175 7.23 -4.29 15.88
CA ARG A 175 7.45 -4.93 14.56
C ARG A 175 6.33 -5.89 14.16
N TYR A 176 5.85 -6.68 15.11
CA TYR A 176 4.69 -7.58 14.99
C TYR A 176 3.45 -6.95 15.62
N ALA A 177 2.26 -7.46 15.32
CA ALA A 177 1.04 -7.03 15.99
C ALA A 177 1.06 -7.50 17.45
N VAL A 178 1.15 -6.56 18.40
CA VAL A 178 1.03 -6.84 19.84
C VAL A 178 0.30 -5.71 20.53
N GLY A 179 -0.60 -6.07 21.44
CA GLY A 179 -1.41 -5.15 22.22
C GLY A 179 -2.40 -5.94 23.06
N ASN A 180 -3.00 -5.29 24.06
CA ASN A 180 -4.10 -5.90 24.81
C ASN A 180 -5.40 -5.78 24.01
N THR A 181 -6.29 -6.75 24.17
CA THR A 181 -7.64 -6.73 23.61
C THR A 181 -8.66 -7.02 24.69
N ILE A 182 -9.92 -6.67 24.42
CA ILE A 182 -11.07 -7.27 25.11
C ILE A 182 -11.93 -7.98 24.05
N THR A 183 -12.96 -8.69 24.48
CA THR A 183 -14.01 -9.17 23.57
C THR A 183 -15.36 -8.60 23.98
N ARG A 184 -16.23 -8.32 23.01
CA ARG A 184 -17.55 -7.69 23.22
C ARG A 184 -18.63 -8.48 22.45
N PRO A 185 -19.90 -8.47 22.89
CA PRO A 185 -20.98 -9.18 22.20
C PRO A 185 -21.10 -8.79 20.72
N ASN A 186 -21.37 -9.74 19.83
CA ASN A 186 -21.52 -9.45 18.38
C ASN A 186 -22.64 -8.44 18.09
N SER A 187 -23.64 -8.33 18.95
CA SER A 187 -24.68 -7.28 18.91
C SER A 187 -24.15 -5.85 19.09
N GLU A 188 -22.89 -5.68 19.47
CA GLU A 188 -22.19 -4.40 19.57
C GLU A 188 -21.14 -4.18 18.44
N LYS A 189 -20.88 -5.16 17.55
CA LYS A 189 -19.97 -4.93 16.41
C LYS A 189 -20.68 -4.01 15.40
N PRO A 190 -20.05 -2.92 14.91
CA PRO A 190 -20.54 -2.20 13.75
C PRO A 190 -20.76 -3.17 12.58
N LYS A 191 -21.88 -3.05 11.87
CA LYS A 191 -22.11 -3.89 10.69
C LYS A 191 -21.01 -3.62 9.66
N GLN A 192 -20.57 -4.66 8.95
CA GLN A 192 -19.63 -4.51 7.84
C GLN A 192 -20.36 -4.00 6.58
N PHE A 193 -19.60 -3.59 5.57
CA PHE A 193 -20.10 -3.39 4.22
C PHE A 193 -20.94 -4.60 3.75
N LYS A 194 -22.10 -4.32 3.13
CA LYS A 194 -23.13 -5.31 2.76
C LYS A 194 -23.60 -6.29 3.86
N GLY A 195 -23.14 -6.15 5.11
CA GLY A 195 -23.44 -7.08 6.21
C GLY A 195 -22.56 -8.34 6.23
N TYR A 196 -21.38 -8.33 5.60
CA TYR A 196 -20.45 -9.46 5.62
C TYR A 196 -19.94 -9.82 7.04
N VAL A 197 -19.45 -11.04 7.19
CA VAL A 197 -18.77 -11.54 8.40
C VAL A 197 -17.29 -11.72 8.10
N THR A 198 -16.45 -10.96 8.81
CA THR A 198 -14.99 -10.89 8.61
C THR A 198 -14.18 -11.65 9.67
N SER A 199 -14.84 -12.30 10.64
CA SER A 199 -14.17 -13.03 11.72
C SER A 199 -15.03 -14.19 12.25
N ASP A 200 -14.50 -15.42 12.27
CA ASP A 200 -15.05 -16.54 13.05
C ASP A 200 -14.95 -16.24 14.56
N ASP A 201 -16.10 -16.18 15.23
CA ASP A 201 -16.19 -15.96 16.68
C ASP A 201 -16.08 -17.25 17.51
N ARG A 202 -15.86 -18.39 16.85
CA ARG A 202 -15.81 -19.76 17.39
C ARG A 202 -17.06 -20.15 18.20
N GLY A 203 -18.21 -19.56 17.86
CA GLY A 203 -19.48 -19.75 18.56
C GLY A 203 -19.55 -19.06 19.93
N THR A 204 -18.63 -18.14 20.24
CA THR A 204 -18.60 -17.44 21.54
C THR A 204 -19.63 -16.32 21.65
N GLY A 205 -20.19 -15.85 20.53
CA GLY A 205 -21.07 -14.70 20.45
C GLY A 205 -20.33 -13.36 20.62
N ARG A 206 -19.00 -13.32 20.42
CA ARG A 206 -18.14 -12.16 20.77
C ARG A 206 -17.06 -11.87 19.73
N PHE A 207 -16.91 -10.60 19.37
CA PHE A 207 -15.82 -10.09 18.54
C PHE A 207 -14.67 -9.52 19.39
N ILE A 208 -13.49 -9.36 18.77
CA ILE A 208 -12.31 -8.76 19.40
C ILE A 208 -12.37 -7.23 19.26
N ASP A 209 -12.23 -6.50 20.37
CA ASP A 209 -12.13 -5.04 20.40
C ASP A 209 -10.73 -4.65 20.94
N PRO A 210 -9.81 -4.14 20.10
CA PRO A 210 -8.46 -3.79 20.52
C PRO A 210 -8.42 -2.64 21.52
N LEU A 211 -7.56 -2.73 22.53
CA LEU A 211 -7.27 -1.63 23.45
C LEU A 211 -6.14 -0.74 22.90
N PRO A 212 -6.10 0.55 23.26
CA PRO A 212 -5.02 1.42 22.81
C PRO A 212 -3.68 1.03 23.45
N LEU A 213 -2.61 1.10 22.67
CA LEU A 213 -1.22 0.98 23.09
C LEU A 213 -0.84 2.11 24.06
N GLU A 214 -1.34 3.31 23.79
CA GLU A 214 -1.12 4.53 24.58
C GLU A 214 -2.28 5.53 24.40
N LYS A 215 -2.51 6.38 25.40
CA LYS A 215 -3.60 7.38 25.40
C LYS A 215 -3.17 8.71 26.04
N GLY A 216 -3.43 9.85 25.38
CA GLY A 216 -2.97 11.16 25.84
C GLY A 216 -3.62 12.35 25.14
N ARG A 217 -2.95 13.50 25.13
CA ARG A 217 -3.37 14.74 24.43
C ARG A 217 -2.38 15.17 23.34
N THR A 218 -1.12 14.75 23.42
CA THR A 218 -0.13 14.93 22.34
C THR A 218 0.65 13.63 22.10
N ILE A 219 0.65 13.16 20.85
CA ILE A 219 1.57 12.12 20.37
C ILE A 219 2.68 12.74 19.51
N LEU A 220 3.92 12.31 19.73
CA LEU A 220 5.08 12.62 18.88
C LEU A 220 5.66 11.31 18.36
N MET A 221 5.58 11.08 17.05
CA MET A 221 6.00 9.84 16.40
C MET A 221 7.33 10.04 15.70
N ALA A 222 8.24 9.06 15.79
CA ALA A 222 9.54 9.03 15.13
C ALA A 222 10.46 10.27 15.33
N PRO A 223 10.67 10.78 16.56
CA PRO A 223 11.58 11.91 16.82
C PRO A 223 13.04 11.64 16.41
N GLU A 224 13.46 10.38 16.30
CA GLU A 224 14.78 9.98 15.80
C GLU A 224 14.91 9.96 14.27
N ASP A 225 13.79 10.11 13.54
CA ASP A 225 13.77 10.14 12.07
C ASP A 225 13.05 11.42 11.58
N PRO A 226 13.80 12.49 11.26
CA PRO A 226 13.24 13.73 10.75
C PRO A 226 12.39 13.58 9.48
N GLU A 227 12.56 12.50 8.71
CA GLU A 227 11.73 12.27 7.53
C GLU A 227 10.37 11.61 7.82
N ARG A 228 10.18 11.03 9.01
CA ARG A 228 8.93 10.40 9.48
C ARG A 228 8.37 11.04 10.75
N LEU A 229 9.01 12.11 11.23
CA LEU A 229 8.64 12.84 12.43
C LEU A 229 7.29 13.56 12.27
N VAL A 230 6.25 13.06 12.94
CA VAL A 230 4.91 13.65 12.95
C VAL A 230 4.43 13.86 14.38
N LYS A 231 3.95 15.07 14.69
CA LYS A 231 3.27 15.39 15.94
C LYS A 231 1.76 15.52 15.69
N ILE A 232 0.94 14.98 16.58
CA ILE A 232 -0.50 15.28 16.65
C ILE A 232 -0.81 15.75 18.06
N SER A 233 -1.56 16.85 18.18
CA SER A 233 -2.08 17.33 19.47
C SER A 233 -3.57 17.68 19.35
N SER A 234 -4.37 17.26 20.33
CA SER A 234 -5.78 17.63 20.46
C SER A 234 -6.01 18.39 21.77
N GLU A 235 -6.71 19.51 21.67
CA GLU A 235 -7.10 20.33 22.82
C GLU A 235 -8.36 19.76 23.48
N ASP A 236 -9.35 19.37 22.67
CA ASP A 236 -10.69 18.99 23.13
C ASP A 236 -10.81 17.53 23.60
N ALA A 237 -10.20 16.58 22.88
CA ALA A 237 -10.37 15.14 23.10
C ALA A 237 -9.05 14.40 23.37
N ASP A 238 -9.14 13.18 23.89
CA ASP A 238 -7.98 12.32 24.04
C ASP A 238 -7.59 11.70 22.69
N LEU A 239 -6.29 11.67 22.41
CA LEU A 239 -5.67 10.85 21.36
C LEU A 239 -5.43 9.44 21.91
N MET A 240 -5.79 8.42 21.13
CA MET A 240 -5.56 7.01 21.43
C MET A 240 -4.81 6.38 20.26
N LEU A 241 -3.74 5.63 20.52
CA LEU A 241 -2.99 4.90 19.51
C LEU A 241 -3.34 3.41 19.56
N PHE A 242 -3.73 2.82 18.44
CA PHE A 242 -4.03 1.39 18.27
C PHE A 242 -3.16 0.76 17.19
N ASP A 243 -3.12 -0.58 17.15
CA ASP A 243 -2.49 -1.36 16.07
C ASP A 243 -3.57 -2.17 15.35
N GLY A 244 -3.97 -1.75 14.15
CA GLY A 244 -5.02 -2.42 13.38
C GLY A 244 -4.66 -3.84 12.91
N ARG A 245 -3.38 -4.19 12.97
CA ARG A 245 -2.87 -5.54 12.65
C ARG A 245 -3.29 -6.61 13.65
N ILE A 246 -3.95 -6.20 14.74
CA ILE A 246 -4.61 -7.10 15.71
C ILE A 246 -5.88 -7.73 15.10
N LEU A 247 -6.53 -7.07 14.13
CA LEU A 247 -7.75 -7.57 13.47
C LEU A 247 -7.51 -8.03 12.02
N ALA A 248 -6.68 -7.32 11.24
CA ALA A 248 -6.43 -7.63 9.84
C ALA A 248 -4.96 -7.39 9.46
N GLN A 249 -4.33 -8.30 8.72
CA GLN A 249 -2.90 -8.26 8.36
C GLN A 249 -2.51 -6.99 7.57
N ASN A 250 -3.44 -6.44 6.79
CA ASN A 250 -3.28 -5.18 6.04
C ASN A 250 -3.58 -3.92 6.88
N GLY A 251 -3.95 -4.05 8.16
CA GLY A 251 -4.27 -2.96 9.08
C GLY A 251 -3.07 -2.05 9.41
N TRP A 252 -3.36 -0.79 9.72
CA TRP A 252 -2.36 0.25 9.98
C TRP A 252 -2.33 0.67 11.47
N PHE A 253 -1.33 1.45 11.89
CA PHE A 253 -1.35 2.05 13.23
C PHE A 253 -2.37 3.18 13.25
N VAL A 254 -3.36 3.15 14.15
CA VAL A 254 -4.47 4.10 14.14
C VAL A 254 -4.35 5.10 15.28
N VAL A 255 -4.20 6.38 14.98
CA VAL A 255 -4.45 7.46 15.96
C VAL A 255 -5.93 7.81 15.89
N ARG A 256 -6.61 7.90 17.03
CA ARG A 256 -8.07 8.10 17.09
C ARG A 256 -8.51 8.97 18.27
N SER A 257 -9.58 9.73 18.07
CA SER A 257 -10.35 10.43 19.12
C SER A 257 -11.84 10.17 18.93
N LEU A 258 -12.56 9.86 20.00
CA LEU A 258 -14.02 9.69 19.96
C LEU A 258 -14.72 11.06 19.82
N LEU A 259 -15.85 11.08 19.10
CA LEU A 259 -16.71 12.26 19.02
C LEU A 259 -17.62 12.33 20.27
N PRO A 260 -17.86 13.52 20.84
CA PRO A 260 -18.64 13.66 22.07
C PRO A 260 -20.16 13.54 21.84
N ALA A 261 -20.80 12.72 22.67
CA ALA A 261 -22.25 12.59 22.78
C ALA A 261 -22.95 13.94 23.05
N GLY A 262 -24.15 14.13 22.48
CA GLY A 262 -24.99 15.31 22.75
C GLY A 262 -24.42 16.69 22.33
N LYS A 263 -23.40 16.75 21.47
CA LYS A 263 -22.77 18.02 21.01
C LYS A 263 -23.06 18.33 19.53
N THR A 264 -23.01 19.61 19.20
CA THR A 264 -23.08 20.17 17.83
C THR A 264 -22.07 21.31 17.66
N GLY A 265 -21.89 21.81 16.43
CA GLY A 265 -20.84 22.76 16.08
C GLY A 265 -19.51 22.06 15.84
N LYS A 266 -18.37 22.72 16.09
CA LYS A 266 -17.07 22.04 16.12
C LYS A 266 -17.00 21.15 17.36
N VAL A 267 -16.83 19.84 17.17
CA VAL A 267 -16.85 18.84 18.27
C VAL A 267 -15.51 18.17 18.51
N LEU A 268 -14.55 18.33 17.59
CA LEU A 268 -13.18 17.84 17.72
C LEU A 268 -12.22 18.77 16.97
N THR A 269 -11.11 19.13 17.61
CA THR A 269 -9.98 19.82 16.98
C THR A 269 -8.69 19.03 17.16
N TRP A 270 -8.01 18.73 16.05
CA TRP A 270 -6.65 18.20 16.01
C TRP A 270 -5.73 19.19 15.30
N THR A 271 -4.49 19.32 15.77
CA THR A 271 -3.40 19.96 15.01
C THR A 271 -2.37 18.88 14.67
N VAL A 272 -2.12 18.67 13.37
CA VAL A 272 -1.22 17.64 12.82
C VAL A 272 -0.02 18.34 12.19
N GLU A 273 1.15 18.21 12.81
CA GLU A 273 2.41 18.83 12.40
C GLU A 273 3.40 17.75 11.89
N PRO A 274 3.39 17.41 10.59
CA PRO A 274 4.48 16.68 9.97
C PRO A 274 5.73 17.57 9.85
N ASN A 275 6.90 17.06 10.21
CA ASN A 275 8.14 17.80 10.07
C ASN A 275 8.54 17.96 8.60
N ALA A 276 8.65 19.19 8.08
CA ALA A 276 9.26 19.44 6.78
C ALA A 276 10.77 19.63 6.93
N ILE A 277 11.60 18.92 6.17
CA ILE A 277 13.05 19.16 6.17
C ILE A 277 13.36 20.37 5.26
N LYS A 278 13.98 21.42 5.83
CA LYS A 278 14.28 22.66 5.10
C LYS A 278 15.26 22.39 3.95
N GLY A 279 14.81 22.67 2.72
CA GLY A 279 15.63 22.47 1.53
C GLY A 279 15.73 21.01 1.07
N TRP A 280 14.88 20.11 1.59
CA TRP A 280 14.85 18.71 1.19
C TRP A 280 14.59 18.53 -0.31
N ILE A 281 15.43 17.73 -0.94
CA ILE A 281 15.31 17.26 -2.32
C ILE A 281 15.31 15.74 -2.22
N ARG A 282 14.34 15.07 -2.84
CA ARG A 282 14.31 13.60 -2.88
C ARG A 282 15.56 13.06 -3.54
N GLU A 283 16.16 12.01 -2.97
CA GLU A 283 17.27 11.31 -3.60
C GLU A 283 16.86 10.80 -5.00
N PRO A 284 17.68 11.05 -6.05
CA PRO A 284 17.48 10.49 -7.39
C PRO A 284 17.24 8.98 -7.40
N ASN A 285 16.04 8.58 -7.80
CA ASN A 285 15.67 7.17 -7.96
C ASN A 285 16.14 6.70 -9.35
N ILE A 286 17.29 6.03 -9.38
CA ILE A 286 17.96 5.56 -10.60
C ILE A 286 17.43 4.18 -10.98
N GLY A 287 16.52 4.11 -11.95
CA GLY A 287 15.94 2.86 -12.44
C GLY A 287 16.95 1.97 -13.18
N LEU A 288 16.95 0.67 -12.88
CA LEU A 288 17.84 -0.34 -13.46
C LEU A 288 17.16 -1.73 -13.53
N SER A 289 17.61 -2.57 -14.45
CA SER A 289 17.23 -4.01 -14.48
C SER A 289 17.96 -4.73 -13.35
N GLN A 290 17.26 -5.08 -12.27
CA GLN A 290 17.86 -5.77 -11.12
C GLN A 290 18.36 -7.19 -11.46
N VAL A 291 17.82 -7.78 -12.53
CA VAL A 291 18.26 -9.05 -13.13
C VAL A 291 19.58 -8.87 -13.91
N GLY A 292 19.81 -7.68 -14.47
CA GLY A 292 20.95 -7.38 -15.35
C GLY A 292 20.56 -7.15 -16.82
N TYR A 293 21.55 -7.14 -17.70
CA TYR A 293 21.38 -6.90 -19.14
C TYR A 293 22.24 -7.84 -19.98
N ILE A 294 21.75 -8.35 -21.11
CA ILE A 294 22.62 -9.04 -22.08
C ILE A 294 23.54 -8.03 -22.81
N PRO A 295 24.77 -8.42 -23.21
CA PRO A 295 25.72 -7.59 -23.95
C PRO A 295 25.13 -6.82 -25.14
N SER A 296 24.23 -7.42 -25.90
CA SER A 296 23.68 -6.90 -27.15
C SER A 296 22.46 -5.99 -27.00
N GLN A 297 21.70 -6.06 -25.90
CA GLN A 297 20.44 -5.31 -25.79
C GLN A 297 20.66 -3.82 -25.48
N PRO A 298 19.69 -2.93 -25.79
CA PRO A 298 19.67 -1.56 -25.32
C PRO A 298 19.67 -1.48 -23.79
N LYS A 299 20.42 -0.53 -23.22
CA LYS A 299 20.59 -0.37 -21.78
C LYS A 299 20.36 1.10 -21.43
N ILE A 300 19.12 1.41 -21.06
CA ILE A 300 18.69 2.76 -20.71
C ILE A 300 18.22 2.75 -19.25
N SER A 301 18.84 3.59 -18.42
CA SER A 301 18.31 3.92 -17.10
C SER A 301 17.35 5.11 -17.23
N VAL A 302 16.18 5.00 -16.62
CA VAL A 302 15.28 6.14 -16.38
C VAL A 302 15.53 6.59 -14.95
N ILE A 303 15.89 7.87 -14.78
CA ILE A 303 16.24 8.46 -13.50
C ILE A 303 15.13 9.44 -13.12
N GLU A 304 14.52 9.19 -11.97
CA GLU A 304 13.40 9.94 -11.41
C GLU A 304 13.91 10.91 -10.33
N LEU A 305 13.62 12.19 -10.50
CA LEU A 305 14.15 13.32 -9.73
C LEU A 305 13.01 14.10 -9.06
N ASP A 306 13.30 14.79 -7.95
CA ASP A 306 12.41 15.83 -7.45
C ASP A 306 12.28 16.95 -8.49
N ARG A 307 11.09 17.56 -8.62
CA ARG A 307 10.85 18.72 -9.51
C ARG A 307 11.74 19.93 -9.19
N LYS A 308 12.36 19.98 -8.00
CA LYS A 308 13.30 21.03 -7.57
C LYS A 308 14.77 20.59 -7.66
N ASP A 309 15.06 19.36 -8.06
CA ASP A 309 16.44 18.89 -8.21
C ASP A 309 17.12 19.50 -9.46
N LYS A 310 18.45 19.53 -9.44
CA LYS A 310 19.26 20.07 -10.52
C LYS A 310 19.74 18.94 -11.44
N VAL A 311 19.07 18.78 -12.58
CA VAL A 311 19.47 17.85 -13.64
C VAL A 311 20.97 17.95 -13.95
N LEU A 312 21.70 16.88 -13.66
CA LEU A 312 23.11 16.73 -13.96
C LEU A 312 23.30 16.35 -15.43
N ALA A 313 24.33 16.90 -16.07
CA ALA A 313 24.56 16.71 -17.51
C ALA A 313 25.07 15.30 -17.92
N LYS A 314 25.47 14.47 -16.95
CA LYS A 314 26.06 13.14 -17.15
C LYS A 314 25.78 12.18 -15.99
N ALA A 315 25.67 10.89 -16.31
CA ALA A 315 25.88 9.78 -15.38
C ALA A 315 27.19 9.04 -15.71
N SER A 316 27.51 7.99 -14.95
CA SER A 316 28.62 7.08 -15.22
C SER A 316 28.22 5.63 -14.95
N ILE A 317 28.86 4.69 -15.66
CA ILE A 317 28.88 3.27 -15.29
C ILE A 317 30.25 2.94 -14.69
N TYR A 318 30.24 2.26 -13.55
CA TYR A 318 31.41 1.69 -12.92
C TYR A 318 31.36 0.16 -13.02
N LYS A 319 32.49 -0.47 -13.32
CA LYS A 319 32.70 -1.91 -13.20
C LYS A 319 33.29 -2.23 -11.83
N VAL A 320 32.78 -3.28 -11.19
CA VAL A 320 33.37 -3.84 -9.97
C VAL A 320 34.39 -4.92 -10.36
N GLY A 321 35.59 -4.84 -9.80
CA GLY A 321 36.66 -5.83 -9.95
C GLY A 321 36.55 -6.99 -8.95
N GLU A 322 37.33 -8.05 -9.16
CA GLU A 322 37.40 -9.22 -8.28
C GLU A 322 37.93 -8.90 -6.87
N ASP A 323 38.68 -7.80 -6.74
CA ASP A 323 39.16 -7.22 -5.49
C ASP A 323 38.13 -6.30 -4.79
N GLY A 324 36.94 -6.14 -5.37
CA GLY A 324 35.90 -5.20 -4.91
C GLY A 324 36.17 -3.73 -5.28
N SER A 325 37.24 -3.42 -6.00
CA SER A 325 37.51 -2.06 -6.50
C SER A 325 36.47 -1.65 -7.57
N ALA A 326 36.23 -0.35 -7.71
CA ALA A 326 35.26 0.17 -8.68
C ALA A 326 35.93 1.10 -9.69
N THR A 327 35.99 0.70 -10.96
CA THR A 327 36.59 1.47 -12.06
C THR A 327 35.52 2.04 -12.98
N LYS A 328 35.57 3.36 -13.25
CA LYS A 328 34.66 4.01 -14.19
C LYS A 328 34.96 3.57 -15.63
N VAL A 329 34.03 2.87 -16.26
CA VAL A 329 34.18 2.36 -17.64
C VAL A 329 33.47 3.21 -18.70
N PHE A 330 32.43 3.96 -18.31
CA PHE A 330 31.66 4.77 -19.24
C PHE A 330 31.08 6.02 -18.55
N SER A 331 30.88 7.10 -19.33
CA SER A 331 30.12 8.27 -18.90
C SER A 331 29.44 8.92 -20.11
N GLY A 332 28.13 8.77 -20.19
CA GLY A 332 27.28 9.33 -21.23
C GLY A 332 26.64 10.66 -20.81
N LYS A 333 25.93 11.27 -21.76
CA LYS A 333 25.06 12.42 -21.48
C LYS A 333 23.77 11.97 -20.79
N ILE A 334 23.08 12.94 -20.19
CA ILE A 334 21.72 12.79 -19.69
C ILE A 334 20.77 13.48 -20.65
N GLU A 335 19.69 12.81 -21.01
CA GLU A 335 18.68 13.30 -21.96
C GLU A 335 17.37 13.58 -21.22
N PRO A 336 16.74 14.76 -21.40
CA PRO A 336 15.44 15.03 -20.80
C PRO A 336 14.37 14.06 -21.32
N TRP A 337 13.46 13.61 -20.43
CA TRP A 337 12.25 12.90 -20.84
C TRP A 337 10.98 13.72 -20.55
N GLY A 338 10.89 14.33 -19.36
CA GLY A 338 9.80 15.24 -19.01
C GLY A 338 9.28 15.02 -17.59
N ASP A 339 8.21 15.75 -17.25
CA ASP A 339 7.51 15.60 -15.97
C ASP A 339 6.41 14.54 -16.08
N TYR A 340 6.25 13.72 -15.04
CA TYR A 340 5.14 12.76 -14.93
C TYR A 340 4.70 12.64 -13.48
N PHE A 341 3.40 12.81 -13.24
CA PHE A 341 2.82 13.06 -11.91
C PHE A 341 3.69 14.01 -11.08
N LYS A 342 4.22 13.55 -9.93
CA LYS A 342 4.96 14.38 -8.96
C LYS A 342 6.42 14.67 -9.34
N TYR A 343 7.01 13.93 -10.28
CA TYR A 343 8.47 13.90 -10.47
C TYR A 343 8.91 14.36 -11.87
N HIS A 344 10.18 14.74 -11.98
CA HIS A 344 10.85 15.03 -13.25
C HIS A 344 11.72 13.84 -13.63
N TYR A 345 11.75 13.43 -14.90
CA TYR A 345 12.51 12.25 -15.34
C TYR A 345 13.47 12.57 -16.48
N VAL A 346 14.62 11.90 -16.42
CA VAL A 346 15.67 11.96 -17.43
C VAL A 346 16.16 10.55 -17.79
N LYS A 347 16.81 10.41 -18.93
CA LYS A 347 17.33 9.13 -19.44
C LYS A 347 18.85 9.13 -19.49
N PHE A 348 19.42 7.95 -19.24
CA PHE A 348 20.84 7.65 -19.39
C PHE A 348 21.01 6.38 -20.22
N ASP A 349 21.42 6.54 -21.48
CA ASP A 349 21.80 5.42 -22.35
C ASP A 349 23.25 5.01 -22.07
N PHE A 350 23.45 3.73 -21.75
CA PHE A 350 24.74 3.07 -21.59
C PHE A 350 24.83 1.77 -22.40
N SER A 351 24.04 1.62 -23.47
CA SER A 351 23.94 0.43 -24.31
C SER A 351 25.30 -0.04 -24.85
N SER A 352 26.21 0.90 -25.10
CA SER A 352 27.60 0.66 -25.54
C SER A 352 28.47 -0.09 -24.53
N VAL A 353 28.07 -0.21 -23.25
CA VAL A 353 28.71 -1.10 -22.29
C VAL A 353 28.22 -2.52 -22.54
N SER A 354 29.06 -3.34 -23.17
CA SER A 354 28.72 -4.72 -23.59
C SER A 354 29.66 -5.80 -23.01
N ILE A 355 30.80 -5.41 -22.42
CA ILE A 355 31.74 -6.37 -21.83
C ILE A 355 31.09 -7.03 -20.59
N PRO A 356 31.05 -8.37 -20.45
CA PRO A 356 30.45 -9.00 -19.29
C PRO A 356 31.11 -8.65 -17.93
N GLY A 357 30.35 -8.72 -16.84
CA GLY A 357 30.79 -8.49 -15.46
C GLY A 357 29.77 -7.79 -14.56
N ILE A 358 30.21 -7.36 -13.38
CA ILE A 358 29.41 -6.69 -12.35
C ILE A 358 29.53 -5.17 -12.51
N TYR A 359 28.41 -4.45 -12.52
CA TYR A 359 28.34 -3.01 -12.78
C TYR A 359 27.39 -2.28 -11.83
N TYR A 360 27.54 -0.94 -11.72
CA TYR A 360 26.53 -0.06 -11.13
C TYR A 360 26.47 1.29 -11.86
N ILE A 361 25.32 1.97 -11.77
CA ILE A 361 25.11 3.33 -12.29
C ILE A 361 25.42 4.35 -11.18
N GLN A 362 26.06 5.46 -11.55
CA GLN A 362 26.32 6.61 -10.68
C GLN A 362 25.70 7.87 -11.31
N TYR A 363 24.84 8.57 -10.56
CA TYR A 363 24.27 9.87 -10.92
C TYR A 363 24.55 10.87 -9.79
N GLY A 364 25.43 11.84 -10.04
CA GLY A 364 25.99 12.68 -8.98
C GLY A 364 26.70 11.81 -7.94
N ASP A 365 26.38 12.03 -6.66
CA ASP A 365 26.91 11.24 -5.54
C ASP A 365 26.13 9.94 -5.28
N ILE A 366 24.96 9.77 -5.91
CA ILE A 366 24.10 8.58 -5.75
C ILE A 366 24.58 7.44 -6.64
N LYS A 367 24.70 6.25 -6.05
CA LYS A 367 25.04 5.00 -6.72
C LYS A 367 23.91 3.99 -6.58
N THR A 368 23.71 3.15 -7.58
CA THR A 368 22.77 2.03 -7.49
C THR A 368 23.33 0.84 -6.71
N ASN A 369 22.45 -0.11 -6.42
CA ASN A 369 22.86 -1.51 -6.26
C ASN A 369 23.61 -2.00 -7.52
N ASN A 370 24.34 -3.11 -7.39
CA ASN A 370 24.98 -3.73 -8.54
C ASN A 370 23.96 -4.46 -9.44
N PHE A 371 24.34 -4.65 -10.69
CA PHE A 371 23.66 -5.50 -11.67
C PHE A 371 24.70 -6.18 -12.57
N LEU A 372 24.31 -7.27 -13.22
CA LEU A 372 25.17 -7.97 -14.17
C LEU A 372 25.00 -7.42 -15.59
N ILE A 373 26.08 -7.42 -16.35
CA ILE A 373 26.01 -7.55 -17.81
C ILE A 373 26.59 -8.91 -18.14
N ASP A 374 25.81 -9.80 -18.74
CA ASP A 374 26.23 -11.16 -19.15
C ASP A 374 25.18 -11.74 -20.10
N ASP A 375 25.55 -12.62 -21.03
CA ASP A 375 24.58 -13.26 -21.93
C ASP A 375 23.53 -14.11 -21.17
N LYS A 376 23.84 -14.54 -19.94
CA LYS A 376 23.05 -15.47 -19.12
C LYS A 376 22.19 -14.82 -18.03
N VAL A 377 22.07 -13.50 -17.99
CA VAL A 377 21.31 -12.82 -16.91
C VAL A 377 19.84 -13.29 -16.81
N TYR A 378 19.25 -13.76 -17.91
CA TYR A 378 17.87 -14.23 -17.96
C TYR A 378 17.72 -15.76 -17.81
N ASP A 379 18.80 -16.55 -17.77
CA ASP A 379 18.78 -18.02 -17.68
C ASP A 379 17.99 -18.56 -16.47
N LYS A 380 17.84 -17.72 -15.43
CA LYS A 380 17.19 -18.06 -14.15
C LYS A 380 16.11 -17.08 -13.68
N ILE A 381 15.63 -16.18 -14.55
CA ILE A 381 14.68 -15.13 -14.13
C ILE A 381 13.35 -15.73 -13.62
N THR A 382 12.96 -16.90 -14.11
CA THR A 382 11.72 -17.60 -13.73
C THR A 382 11.88 -18.55 -12.55
N ASP A 383 13.10 -18.86 -12.08
CA ASP A 383 13.36 -19.93 -11.10
C ASP A 383 12.51 -19.78 -9.83
N ALA A 384 12.49 -18.60 -9.22
CA ALA A 384 11.67 -18.35 -8.03
C ALA A 384 10.14 -18.38 -8.31
N THR A 385 9.74 -18.14 -9.56
CA THR A 385 8.34 -18.22 -9.99
C THR A 385 7.91 -19.67 -10.20
N SER A 386 8.75 -20.51 -10.82
CA SER A 386 8.46 -21.94 -11.04
C SER A 386 8.56 -22.76 -9.76
N ASP A 387 9.56 -22.51 -8.93
CA ASP A 387 9.91 -23.40 -7.83
C ASP A 387 9.13 -23.08 -6.55
N ILE A 388 8.70 -21.82 -6.42
CA ILE A 388 8.03 -21.31 -5.22
C ILE A 388 6.65 -20.75 -5.60
N TRP A 389 6.58 -19.70 -6.42
CA TRP A 389 5.35 -18.92 -6.56
C TRP A 389 4.19 -19.69 -7.19
N ILE A 390 4.40 -20.45 -8.28
CA ILE A 390 3.32 -21.26 -8.87
C ILE A 390 2.89 -22.41 -7.92
N PRO A 391 3.80 -23.21 -7.34
CA PRO A 391 3.45 -24.26 -6.36
C PRO A 391 2.60 -23.79 -5.17
N ILE A 392 2.86 -22.62 -4.60
CA ILE A 392 2.14 -22.11 -3.41
C ILE A 392 0.77 -21.48 -3.73
N HIS A 393 0.35 -21.48 -5.00
CA HIS A 393 -1.01 -21.12 -5.40
C HIS A 393 -1.81 -22.35 -5.90
N MET A 394 -1.30 -23.57 -5.76
CA MET A 394 -1.97 -24.80 -6.21
C MET A 394 -3.13 -25.17 -5.27
N ASN A 395 -4.36 -24.81 -5.66
CA ASN A 395 -5.55 -25.01 -4.84
C ASN A 395 -5.85 -26.52 -4.67
N HIS A 396 -6.54 -26.88 -3.59
CA HIS A 396 -6.90 -28.26 -3.25
C HIS A 396 -5.74 -29.19 -2.86
N MET A 397 -4.52 -28.68 -2.76
CA MET A 397 -3.29 -29.42 -2.43
C MET A 397 -2.69 -28.95 -1.10
N PHE A 398 -2.14 -29.88 -0.32
CA PHE A 398 -1.19 -29.58 0.75
C PHE A 398 0.16 -29.20 0.13
N VAL A 399 0.73 -28.04 0.47
CA VAL A 399 1.98 -27.54 -0.12
C VAL A 399 3.10 -27.45 0.93
N ASN A 400 4.16 -28.23 0.72
CA ASN A 400 5.29 -28.39 1.63
C ASN A 400 6.59 -27.79 1.08
N GLU A 401 7.32 -27.07 1.92
CA GLU A 401 8.69 -26.60 1.66
C GLU A 401 9.62 -27.05 2.79
N ALA A 402 10.16 -28.26 2.67
CA ALA A 402 11.07 -28.92 3.62
C ALA A 402 10.53 -29.06 5.06
N TYR A 403 10.59 -28.00 5.87
CA TYR A 403 10.07 -27.93 7.25
C TYR A 403 8.92 -26.93 7.42
N ARG A 404 8.56 -26.22 6.35
CA ARG A 404 7.51 -25.20 6.31
C ARG A 404 6.31 -25.76 5.55
N VAL A 405 5.12 -25.52 6.05
CA VAL A 405 3.88 -25.70 5.28
C VAL A 405 3.50 -24.32 4.75
N TRP A 406 3.14 -24.22 3.48
CA TRP A 406 2.58 -22.97 2.95
C TRP A 406 1.07 -22.95 3.21
N HIS A 407 0.36 -24.01 2.81
CA HIS A 407 -1.02 -24.26 3.21
C HIS A 407 -1.34 -25.76 3.32
N GLY A 408 -2.41 -26.07 4.06
CA GLY A 408 -3.05 -27.39 4.05
C GLY A 408 -3.81 -27.65 2.75
N GLU A 409 -4.94 -28.39 2.78
CA GLU A 409 -5.81 -28.59 1.61
C GLU A 409 -7.08 -27.71 1.69
N PRO A 410 -7.11 -26.49 1.11
CA PRO A 410 -8.35 -25.73 0.97
C PRO A 410 -9.44 -26.48 0.20
N PHE A 411 -10.70 -26.19 0.56
CA PHE A 411 -11.93 -26.73 -0.04
C PHE A 411 -11.97 -28.28 -0.17
N LYS A 412 -11.24 -29.01 0.69
CA LYS A 412 -11.21 -30.47 0.72
C LYS A 412 -12.61 -31.10 0.78
N GLU A 413 -13.56 -30.43 1.43
CA GLU A 413 -14.96 -30.81 1.58
C GLU A 413 -15.80 -30.65 0.31
N GLY A 414 -15.36 -29.85 -0.67
CA GLY A 414 -16.14 -29.51 -1.87
C GLY A 414 -16.83 -28.14 -1.82
N TYR A 415 -17.33 -27.71 -2.97
CA TYR A 415 -18.06 -26.45 -3.12
C TYR A 415 -19.57 -26.68 -3.05
N LEU A 416 -20.28 -25.72 -2.45
CA LEU A 416 -21.75 -25.68 -2.48
C LEU A 416 -22.22 -24.81 -3.65
N GLN A 417 -23.31 -25.19 -4.31
CA GLN A 417 -23.96 -24.35 -5.31
C GLN A 417 -24.42 -23.02 -4.67
N ALA A 418 -23.96 -21.89 -5.21
CA ALA A 418 -24.40 -20.57 -4.77
C ALA A 418 -25.93 -20.43 -4.91
N PRO A 419 -26.65 -19.89 -3.91
CA PRO A 419 -28.10 -19.71 -4.00
C PRO A 419 -28.49 -18.69 -5.06
N ALA A 420 -29.62 -18.91 -5.74
CA ALA A 420 -30.08 -18.08 -6.85
C ALA A 420 -31.36 -17.30 -6.49
N PRO A 421 -31.38 -15.95 -6.62
CA PRO A 421 -30.24 -15.04 -6.78
C PRO A 421 -29.49 -14.82 -5.45
N THR A 422 -28.22 -14.41 -5.52
CA THR A 422 -27.43 -13.97 -4.36
C THR A 422 -26.33 -13.00 -4.82
N ASP A 423 -26.11 -11.95 -4.04
CA ASP A 423 -24.97 -11.02 -4.14
C ASP A 423 -23.84 -11.52 -3.23
N HIS A 424 -22.59 -11.45 -3.68
CA HIS A 424 -21.43 -12.01 -2.99
C HIS A 424 -20.36 -10.93 -2.75
N PHE A 425 -19.26 -11.29 -2.07
CA PHE A 425 -18.05 -10.45 -2.03
C PHE A 425 -17.23 -10.59 -3.32
N ASP A 426 -16.18 -9.78 -3.41
CA ASP A 426 -15.37 -9.54 -4.59
C ASP A 426 -16.16 -9.40 -5.91
N MET A 427 -17.18 -8.53 -5.88
CA MET A 427 -18.02 -8.18 -7.04
C MET A 427 -18.85 -9.34 -7.66
N HIS A 428 -18.73 -10.57 -7.14
CA HIS A 428 -19.44 -11.75 -7.63
C HIS A 428 -20.94 -11.79 -7.26
N ARG A 429 -21.70 -12.60 -7.99
CA ARG A 429 -23.13 -12.85 -7.77
C ARG A 429 -23.61 -14.10 -8.50
N GLN A 430 -24.63 -14.77 -7.96
CA GLN A 430 -25.43 -15.75 -8.69
C GLN A 430 -26.65 -15.07 -9.34
N GLY A 431 -26.96 -15.45 -10.58
CA GLY A 431 -28.15 -14.99 -11.31
C GLY A 431 -29.48 -15.52 -10.72
N PRO A 432 -30.63 -15.19 -11.34
CA PRO A 432 -31.94 -15.67 -10.90
C PRO A 432 -32.13 -17.19 -11.02
N THR A 433 -31.21 -17.86 -11.73
CA THR A 433 -31.10 -19.32 -11.87
C THR A 433 -29.69 -19.76 -11.47
N THR A 434 -29.53 -21.04 -11.11
CA THR A 434 -28.22 -21.67 -10.89
C THR A 434 -27.58 -22.14 -12.18
N ASP A 435 -28.38 -22.36 -13.22
CA ASP A 435 -28.01 -22.99 -14.51
C ASP A 435 -27.32 -24.37 -14.40
N THR A 436 -27.44 -25.00 -13.22
CA THR A 436 -27.00 -26.37 -12.93
C THR A 436 -28.17 -27.24 -12.47
N LYS A 437 -27.91 -28.54 -12.29
CA LYS A 437 -28.83 -29.52 -11.68
C LYS A 437 -28.94 -29.43 -10.15
N TYR A 438 -28.10 -28.60 -9.51
CA TYR A 438 -27.96 -28.51 -8.05
C TYR A 438 -28.81 -27.36 -7.49
N LYS A 439 -29.34 -27.53 -6.27
CA LYS A 439 -30.05 -26.48 -5.53
C LYS A 439 -29.06 -25.57 -4.79
N GLY A 440 -29.48 -24.35 -4.45
CA GLY A 440 -28.69 -23.48 -3.57
C GLY A 440 -28.33 -24.20 -2.26
N LEU A 441 -27.06 -24.11 -1.86
CA LEU A 441 -26.43 -24.82 -0.73
C LEU A 441 -26.34 -26.36 -0.86
N GLU A 442 -26.63 -26.94 -2.03
CA GLU A 442 -26.35 -28.35 -2.31
C GLU A 442 -24.87 -28.55 -2.67
N LEU A 443 -24.25 -29.60 -2.12
CA LEU A 443 -22.86 -29.96 -2.43
C LEU A 443 -22.71 -30.38 -3.89
N ILE A 444 -21.74 -29.78 -4.58
CA ILE A 444 -21.34 -30.17 -5.93
C ILE A 444 -20.13 -31.12 -5.82
N PRO A 445 -20.32 -32.45 -5.92
CA PRO A 445 -19.23 -33.40 -5.74
C PRO A 445 -18.22 -33.34 -6.90
N GLY A 446 -16.94 -33.18 -6.58
CA GLY A 446 -15.82 -33.30 -7.52
C GLY A 446 -15.22 -31.99 -8.04
N LEU A 447 -15.77 -30.81 -7.70
CA LEU A 447 -15.15 -29.52 -8.05
C LEU A 447 -13.90 -29.17 -7.22
N ASN A 448 -13.65 -29.91 -6.14
CA ASN A 448 -12.50 -29.71 -5.26
C ASN A 448 -11.19 -30.28 -5.83
N VAL A 449 -10.84 -29.96 -7.07
CA VAL A 449 -9.64 -30.46 -7.75
C VAL A 449 -9.04 -29.40 -8.65
N GLY A 450 -7.71 -29.32 -8.64
CA GLY A 450 -6.94 -28.47 -9.55
C GLY A 450 -7.14 -26.97 -9.36
N GLY A 451 -6.63 -26.21 -10.31
CA GLY A 451 -6.78 -24.76 -10.40
C GLY A 451 -5.85 -24.00 -9.45
N PHE A 452 -5.61 -22.73 -9.76
CA PHE A 452 -4.74 -21.86 -8.97
C PHE A 452 -5.57 -20.81 -8.24
N PHE A 453 -5.13 -20.35 -7.07
CA PHE A 453 -5.67 -19.12 -6.46
C PHE A 453 -5.44 -17.94 -7.41
N ASP A 454 -6.42 -17.02 -7.53
CA ASP A 454 -6.27 -15.87 -8.44
C ASP A 454 -5.17 -14.91 -7.96
N ALA A 455 -5.25 -14.46 -6.70
CA ALA A 455 -4.36 -13.45 -6.17
C ALA A 455 -3.96 -13.65 -4.69
N GLY A 456 -4.50 -12.82 -3.79
CA GLY A 456 -4.12 -12.72 -2.36
C GLY A 456 -5.13 -13.37 -1.42
N ASP A 457 -5.93 -14.27 -1.97
CA ASP A 457 -7.13 -14.88 -1.45
C ASP A 457 -7.14 -16.38 -1.81
N PHE A 458 -8.25 -17.08 -1.56
CA PHE A 458 -8.37 -18.52 -1.77
C PHE A 458 -9.29 -18.93 -2.94
N ASP A 459 -9.81 -18.00 -3.72
CA ASP A 459 -10.79 -18.32 -4.77
C ASP A 459 -10.17 -18.92 -6.05
N ILE A 460 -11.00 -19.28 -7.03
CA ILE A 460 -10.54 -19.59 -8.39
C ILE A 460 -11.39 -18.80 -9.40
N GLU A 461 -10.98 -17.57 -9.71
CA GLU A 461 -11.46 -16.86 -10.90
C GLU A 461 -11.16 -17.68 -12.16
N THR A 462 -12.22 -18.27 -12.73
CA THR A 462 -12.09 -19.28 -13.78
C THR A 462 -11.60 -18.66 -15.08
N GLY A 463 -11.90 -17.38 -15.32
CA GLY A 463 -11.32 -16.61 -16.42
C GLY A 463 -9.80 -16.47 -16.33
N ALA A 464 -9.26 -16.27 -15.12
CA ALA A 464 -7.83 -16.18 -14.89
C ALA A 464 -7.14 -17.55 -14.95
N ASN A 465 -7.72 -18.60 -14.33
CA ASN A 465 -7.20 -19.97 -14.44
C ASN A 465 -7.13 -20.46 -15.90
N ILE A 466 -8.12 -20.12 -16.74
CA ILE A 466 -8.04 -20.35 -18.20
C ILE A 466 -6.82 -19.64 -18.81
N GLY A 467 -6.59 -18.37 -18.45
CA GLY A 467 -5.43 -17.60 -18.89
C GLY A 467 -4.09 -18.21 -18.44
N VAL A 468 -3.98 -18.66 -17.19
CA VAL A 468 -2.81 -19.32 -16.62
C VAL A 468 -2.48 -20.61 -17.39
N VAL A 469 -3.47 -21.50 -17.57
CA VAL A 469 -3.31 -22.75 -18.32
C VAL A 469 -2.92 -22.47 -19.77
N GLN A 470 -3.55 -21.51 -20.44
CA GLN A 470 -3.19 -21.14 -21.82
C GLN A 470 -1.76 -20.61 -21.94
N ASN A 471 -1.27 -19.83 -20.96
CA ASN A 471 0.11 -19.36 -20.93
C ASN A 471 1.09 -20.53 -20.71
N PHE A 472 0.80 -21.45 -19.78
CA PHE A 472 1.67 -22.61 -19.56
C PHE A 472 1.74 -23.53 -20.79
N VAL A 473 0.61 -23.79 -21.45
CA VAL A 473 0.58 -24.57 -22.71
C VAL A 473 1.44 -23.88 -23.78
N GLN A 474 1.30 -22.57 -23.97
CA GLN A 474 2.13 -21.82 -24.94
C GLN A 474 3.62 -21.88 -24.58
N ILE A 475 4.00 -21.69 -23.31
CA ILE A 475 5.39 -21.78 -22.86
C ILE A 475 5.96 -23.18 -23.12
N TRP A 476 5.17 -24.24 -22.91
CA TRP A 476 5.55 -25.59 -23.27
C TRP A 476 5.70 -25.77 -24.79
N GLU A 477 4.74 -25.30 -25.61
CA GLU A 477 4.82 -25.44 -27.07
C GLU A 477 6.02 -24.72 -27.68
N TYR A 478 6.31 -23.48 -27.23
CA TYR A 478 7.41 -22.66 -27.75
C TYR A 478 8.79 -23.03 -27.19
N PHE A 479 8.91 -23.31 -25.88
CA PHE A 479 10.22 -23.37 -25.19
C PHE A 479 10.55 -24.73 -24.57
N LYS A 480 9.57 -25.57 -24.24
CA LYS A 480 9.75 -26.89 -23.60
C LYS A 480 10.74 -26.85 -22.42
N PRO A 481 10.55 -25.95 -21.43
CA PRO A 481 11.52 -25.78 -20.35
C PRO A 481 11.69 -27.11 -19.59
N PRO A 482 12.91 -27.67 -19.50
CA PRO A 482 13.17 -28.97 -18.89
C PRO A 482 13.37 -28.84 -17.37
N ARG A 483 12.73 -27.83 -16.74
CA ARG A 483 12.85 -27.59 -15.31
C ARG A 483 11.92 -28.53 -14.56
N ASP A 484 12.47 -29.18 -13.54
CA ASP A 484 11.88 -30.22 -12.71
C ASP A 484 12.48 -29.98 -11.32
N GLN A 485 11.74 -29.28 -10.44
CA GLN A 485 12.12 -28.92 -9.07
C GLN A 485 10.95 -29.11 -8.07
N THR A 486 9.76 -29.49 -8.55
CA THR A 486 8.54 -29.67 -7.76
C THR A 486 7.96 -31.05 -7.99
N PHE A 487 7.57 -31.75 -6.92
CA PHE A 487 6.81 -33.00 -7.00
C PHE A 487 5.33 -32.72 -6.75
N VAL A 488 4.45 -33.06 -7.70
CA VAL A 488 2.99 -32.89 -7.59
C VAL A 488 2.29 -34.24 -7.71
N ASP A 489 1.59 -34.66 -6.65
CA ASP A 489 0.70 -35.83 -6.70
C ASP A 489 -0.77 -35.39 -6.53
N GLN A 490 -1.47 -35.24 -7.66
CA GLN A 490 -2.90 -34.87 -7.74
C GLN A 490 -3.81 -35.83 -6.95
N LYS A 491 -3.39 -37.09 -6.76
CA LYS A 491 -4.18 -38.13 -6.08
C LYS A 491 -3.95 -38.13 -4.58
N GLN A 492 -2.73 -37.83 -4.13
CA GLN A 492 -2.41 -37.61 -2.71
C GLN A 492 -2.76 -36.18 -2.25
N ARG A 493 -3.06 -35.27 -3.19
CA ARG A 493 -3.26 -33.82 -2.95
C ARG A 493 -2.04 -33.20 -2.27
N TYR A 494 -0.86 -33.50 -2.80
CA TYR A 494 0.41 -33.13 -2.18
C TYR A 494 1.35 -32.48 -3.19
N VAL A 495 2.00 -31.40 -2.77
CA VAL A 495 3.06 -30.70 -3.49
C VAL A 495 4.27 -30.58 -2.56
N ASP A 496 5.46 -30.92 -3.06
CA ASP A 496 6.71 -30.85 -2.31
C ASP A 496 7.73 -30.04 -3.11
N LEU A 497 8.08 -28.85 -2.60
CA LEU A 497 9.00 -27.92 -3.24
C LEU A 497 10.45 -28.41 -3.06
N HIS A 498 11.32 -28.05 -4.02
CA HIS A 498 12.74 -28.46 -4.07
C HIS A 498 12.96 -29.98 -4.26
N ARG A 499 11.95 -30.69 -4.79
CA ARG A 499 11.95 -32.14 -4.99
C ARG A 499 11.64 -32.50 -6.44
N PRO A 500 12.67 -32.78 -7.26
CA PRO A 500 12.46 -33.27 -8.63
C PRO A 500 11.87 -34.69 -8.64
N ASP A 501 11.10 -35.01 -9.68
CA ASP A 501 10.52 -36.35 -9.91
C ASP A 501 10.75 -36.91 -11.33
N GLY A 502 11.30 -36.10 -12.25
CA GLY A 502 11.54 -36.43 -13.65
C GLY A 502 10.50 -35.91 -14.64
N ILE A 503 9.44 -35.23 -14.17
CA ILE A 503 8.40 -34.59 -14.99
C ILE A 503 8.62 -33.07 -14.94
N PRO A 504 8.83 -32.38 -16.08
CA PRO A 504 8.99 -30.94 -16.08
C PRO A 504 7.81 -30.21 -15.39
N ASP A 505 8.12 -29.30 -14.45
CA ASP A 505 7.17 -28.66 -13.53
C ASP A 505 5.94 -28.11 -14.27
N ILE A 506 6.17 -27.48 -15.42
CA ILE A 506 5.12 -26.87 -16.24
C ILE A 506 4.08 -27.86 -16.77
N LEU A 507 4.43 -29.13 -16.98
CA LEU A 507 3.46 -30.16 -17.36
C LEU A 507 2.56 -30.51 -16.18
N GLN A 508 3.11 -30.57 -14.97
CA GLN A 508 2.38 -30.80 -13.72
C GLN A 508 1.43 -29.61 -13.45
N PHE A 509 1.86 -28.37 -13.74
CA PHE A 509 1.04 -27.16 -13.65
C PHE A 509 -0.08 -27.10 -14.71
N ILE A 510 0.19 -27.53 -15.95
CA ILE A 510 -0.83 -27.65 -17.00
C ILE A 510 -1.89 -28.67 -16.59
N GLU A 511 -1.49 -29.85 -16.08
CA GLU A 511 -2.43 -30.85 -15.56
C GLU A 511 -3.29 -30.25 -14.44
N HIS A 512 -2.65 -29.64 -13.44
CA HIS A 512 -3.34 -29.09 -12.28
C HIS A 512 -4.39 -28.04 -12.64
N GLY A 513 -4.05 -27.04 -13.45
CA GLY A 513 -5.02 -26.03 -13.89
C GLY A 513 -6.13 -26.61 -14.78
N THR A 514 -5.79 -27.57 -15.65
CA THR A 514 -6.74 -28.22 -16.57
C THR A 514 -7.74 -29.12 -15.83
N LEU A 515 -7.33 -29.81 -14.75
CA LEU A 515 -8.21 -30.66 -13.95
C LEU A 515 -9.42 -29.90 -13.41
N ASN A 516 -9.24 -28.64 -12.97
CA ASN A 516 -10.35 -27.80 -12.52
C ASN A 516 -11.32 -27.45 -13.65
N LEU A 517 -10.79 -27.05 -14.81
CA LEU A 517 -11.59 -26.67 -15.97
C LEU A 517 -12.41 -27.86 -16.52
N LEU A 518 -11.82 -29.06 -16.52
CA LEU A 518 -12.53 -30.29 -16.86
C LEU A 518 -13.60 -30.65 -15.82
N ALA A 519 -13.28 -30.53 -14.51
CA ALA A 519 -14.24 -30.78 -13.44
C ALA A 519 -15.47 -29.85 -13.56
N GLN A 520 -15.27 -28.55 -13.80
CA GLN A 520 -16.37 -27.62 -14.07
C GLN A 520 -17.20 -28.06 -15.31
N ALA A 521 -16.53 -28.25 -16.45
CA ALA A 521 -17.19 -28.62 -17.71
C ALA A 521 -18.01 -29.93 -17.62
N GLU A 522 -17.52 -30.94 -16.90
CA GLU A 522 -18.21 -32.24 -16.78
C GLU A 522 -19.28 -32.27 -15.67
N ILE A 523 -19.06 -31.58 -14.55
CA ILE A 523 -19.93 -31.69 -13.35
C ILE A 523 -21.09 -30.69 -13.40
N ILE A 524 -20.83 -29.45 -13.78
CA ILE A 524 -21.84 -28.36 -13.87
C ILE A 524 -22.21 -28.02 -15.33
N GLY A 525 -21.50 -28.54 -16.33
CA GLY A 525 -21.86 -28.42 -17.76
C GLY A 525 -21.42 -27.12 -18.43
N HIS A 526 -20.76 -26.23 -17.69
CA HIS A 526 -20.25 -24.93 -18.13
C HIS A 526 -19.12 -24.47 -17.18
N MET A 527 -18.57 -23.29 -17.40
CA MET A 527 -17.64 -22.65 -16.47
C MET A 527 -18.40 -21.72 -15.53
N ALA A 528 -18.13 -21.80 -14.23
CA ALA A 528 -18.52 -20.77 -13.27
C ALA A 528 -17.74 -19.47 -13.54
N SER A 529 -18.10 -18.36 -12.88
CA SER A 529 -17.20 -17.20 -12.82
C SER A 529 -16.03 -17.49 -11.88
N THR A 530 -16.35 -17.77 -10.61
CA THR A 530 -15.39 -18.13 -9.55
C THR A 530 -15.81 -19.42 -8.84
N LEU A 531 -14.86 -20.08 -8.18
CA LEU A 531 -15.09 -21.04 -7.11
C LEU A 531 -14.55 -20.45 -5.77
N SER A 532 -15.38 -19.67 -5.07
CA SER A 532 -14.99 -18.88 -3.89
C SER A 532 -15.54 -19.39 -2.55
N ASN A 533 -15.05 -18.79 -1.46
CA ASN A 533 -15.46 -19.04 -0.08
C ASN A 533 -16.94 -18.67 0.16
N SER A 534 -17.59 -19.27 1.15
CA SER A 534 -18.98 -18.91 1.50
C SER A 534 -19.08 -17.71 2.47
N VAL A 535 -17.97 -17.33 3.09
CA VAL A 535 -17.84 -16.29 4.12
C VAL A 535 -16.50 -15.55 3.94
N LEU A 536 -16.43 -14.30 4.41
CA LEU A 536 -15.35 -13.37 4.09
C LEU A 536 -14.18 -13.42 5.10
N ASP A 537 -14.35 -14.12 6.22
CA ASP A 537 -13.34 -14.27 7.26
C ASP A 537 -12.21 -15.22 6.86
N ASN A 538 -12.53 -16.26 6.09
CA ASN A 538 -11.58 -17.26 5.60
C ASN A 538 -11.20 -17.10 4.11
N TYR A 539 -11.58 -15.97 3.50
CA TYR A 539 -11.30 -15.62 2.09
C TYR A 539 -9.83 -15.20 1.87
N HIS A 540 -9.21 -14.47 2.80
CA HIS A 540 -7.91 -13.84 2.60
C HIS A 540 -6.71 -14.80 2.82
N HIS A 541 -5.81 -14.93 1.84
CA HIS A 541 -4.60 -15.77 1.89
C HIS A 541 -3.38 -14.90 2.22
N LEU A 542 -3.31 -14.43 3.47
CA LEU A 542 -2.35 -13.41 3.93
C LEU A 542 -1.23 -13.94 4.86
N GLY A 543 -0.92 -15.24 4.80
CA GLY A 543 0.20 -15.84 5.54
C GLY A 543 0.26 -17.38 5.44
N ASP A 544 1.42 -17.92 5.84
CA ASP A 544 1.70 -19.37 5.94
C ASP A 544 0.81 -20.06 7.01
N ALA A 545 0.65 -21.39 6.89
CA ALA A 545 -0.17 -22.25 7.78
C ALA A 545 0.59 -22.95 8.92
#